data_AF-A0A965KHY6-F1
#
_entry.id   AF-A0A965KHY6-F1
#
_cell.length_a   1.000
_cell.length_b   1.000
_cell.length_c   1.000
_cell.angle_alpha   90.00
_cell.angle_beta   90.00
_cell.angle_gamma   90.00
#
_symmetry.space_group_name_H-M   'P 1'
#
loop_
_entity.id
_entity.type
_entity.pdbx_description
1 polymer ?
#
loop_
_entity_poly.entity_id
_entity_poly.type
_entity_poly.pdbx_seq_one_letter_code
_entity_poly.pdbx_strand_id
1 'polypeptide(L)'
;MACCSTNKIVHDHAKKESVWDVFKHELMHHLPYATMSVALALMIVSLINVFFDSGIVACTLPAAHAHVHGAMCNHSHSSGMDVLFHSFHFMHILFATAGTMVTFYRYSKRFFMGLLIGSVSSMIFCTLSDILLPYVAGSMLGVQMELHICFATELANIVPFLVVGLINGVVMSYSEEYLSEQNSLTLHFWHTFISAMASIFYAIGHGLPNYYDHLGMFFMLMVVAVIVPCTLSDVVAPILFARMTDKK
;
A
#
# COMPACT_ATOMS: atom_id res chain seq x y z
N MET A 1 -11.70 25.97 -11.48
CA MET A 1 -12.71 26.34 -10.47
C MET A 1 -12.00 26.43 -9.13
N ALA A 2 -12.17 27.55 -8.42
CA ALA A 2 -11.30 28.01 -7.35
C ALA A 2 -11.85 27.71 -5.94
N CYS A 3 -10.97 27.30 -5.02
CA CYS A 3 -10.93 27.51 -3.56
C CYS A 3 -9.63 26.85 -3.07
N CYS A 4 -8.71 27.45 -2.30
CA CYS A 4 -8.80 28.61 -1.42
C CYS A 4 -7.46 29.39 -1.36
N SER A 5 -7.58 30.66 -1.00
CA SER A 5 -6.63 31.76 -1.03
C SER A 5 -5.46 31.64 -0.05
N THR A 6 -4.30 32.18 -0.45
CA THR A 6 -3.23 32.66 0.44
C THR A 6 -3.73 33.78 1.36
N ASN A 7 -3.57 33.67 2.68
CA ASN A 7 -2.91 34.67 3.56
C ASN A 7 -3.06 34.40 5.07
N LYS A 8 -1.94 34.62 5.78
CA LYS A 8 -1.77 35.19 7.12
C LYS A 8 -2.36 34.48 8.36
N ILE A 9 -1.43 34.21 9.26
CA ILE A 9 -1.58 33.88 10.68
C ILE A 9 -2.61 34.82 11.35
N VAL A 10 -3.73 34.26 11.78
CA VAL A 10 -4.59 34.80 12.84
C VAL A 10 -4.98 33.62 13.72
N HIS A 11 -4.53 33.65 14.97
CA HIS A 11 -5.04 32.79 16.03
C HIS A 11 -6.52 33.14 16.27
N ASP A 12 -7.47 32.25 15.95
CA ASP A 12 -8.63 32.05 16.82
C ASP A 12 -9.42 30.75 16.51
N HIS A 13 -9.91 30.14 17.58
CA HIS A 13 -10.85 29.01 17.65
C HIS A 13 -10.40 27.64 17.09
N ALA A 14 -9.49 26.99 17.82
CA ALA A 14 -9.26 25.55 17.73
C ALA A 14 -10.51 24.75 18.15
N LYS A 15 -11.46 24.56 17.23
CA LYS A 15 -12.42 23.47 17.32
C LYS A 15 -11.58 22.19 17.38
N LYS A 16 -11.70 21.46 18.48
CA LYS A 16 -10.99 20.19 18.70
C LYS A 16 -11.61 19.14 17.77
N GLU A 17 -11.30 19.20 16.48
CA GLU A 17 -11.80 18.23 15.50
C GLU A 17 -11.46 16.83 15.98
N SER A 18 -12.47 15.96 15.99
CA SER A 18 -12.27 14.59 16.43
C SER A 18 -11.40 13.86 15.40
N VAL A 19 -10.66 12.85 15.84
CA VAL A 19 -9.85 12.00 14.94
C VAL A 19 -10.72 11.39 13.83
N TRP A 20 -12.00 11.14 14.15
CA TRP A 20 -12.98 10.62 13.21
C TRP A 20 -13.35 11.64 12.11
N ASP A 21 -13.45 12.92 12.45
CA ASP A 21 -13.74 13.97 11.48
C ASP A 21 -12.58 14.12 10.50
N VAL A 22 -11.34 14.08 11.00
CA VAL A 22 -10.13 14.10 10.17
C VAL A 22 -10.08 12.88 9.25
N PHE A 23 -10.28 11.67 9.78
CA PHE A 23 -10.31 10.45 8.98
C PHE A 23 -11.38 10.49 7.90
N LYS A 24 -12.62 10.88 8.25
CA LYS A 24 -13.73 10.92 7.30
C LYS A 24 -13.49 11.97 6.22
N HIS A 25 -12.98 13.14 6.59
CA HIS A 25 -12.66 14.20 5.64
C HIS A 25 -11.64 13.71 4.61
N GLU A 26 -10.54 13.13 5.10
CA GLU A 26 -9.45 12.66 4.25
C GLU A 26 -9.86 11.45 3.41
N LEU A 27 -10.55 10.47 4.01
CA LEU A 27 -11.09 9.33 3.28
C LEU A 27 -11.99 9.80 2.13
N MET A 28 -12.94 10.71 2.36
CA MET A 28 -13.85 11.18 1.31
C MET A 28 -13.12 11.95 0.20
N HIS A 29 -12.05 12.67 0.55
CA HIS A 29 -11.25 13.42 -0.40
C HIS A 29 -10.35 12.51 -1.26
N HIS A 30 -9.80 11.44 -0.67
CA HIS A 30 -8.89 10.50 -1.33
C HIS A 30 -9.59 9.32 -2.01
N LEU A 31 -10.80 8.95 -1.58
CA LEU A 31 -11.57 7.81 -2.09
C LEU A 31 -11.70 7.78 -3.63
N PRO A 32 -11.98 8.90 -4.34
CA PRO A 32 -12.09 8.87 -5.80
C PRO A 32 -10.77 8.48 -6.48
N TYR A 33 -9.65 9.05 -6.02
CA TYR A 33 -8.33 8.79 -6.58
C TYR A 33 -7.89 7.35 -6.35
N ALA A 34 -8.10 6.83 -5.14
CA ALA A 34 -7.73 5.46 -4.84
C ALA A 34 -8.65 4.44 -5.55
N THR A 35 -9.93 4.76 -5.75
CA THR A 35 -10.82 3.95 -6.61
C THR A 35 -10.31 3.91 -8.05
N MET A 36 -9.87 5.05 -8.59
CA MET A 36 -9.23 5.11 -9.92
C MET A 36 -7.94 4.28 -9.95
N SER A 37 -7.14 4.29 -8.88
CA SER A 37 -5.93 3.47 -8.78
C SER A 37 -6.24 1.96 -8.85
N VAL A 38 -7.25 1.48 -8.12
CA VAL A 38 -7.65 0.06 -8.18
C VAL A 38 -8.22 -0.31 -9.55
N ALA A 39 -9.04 0.57 -10.15
CA ALA A 39 -9.57 0.35 -11.49
C ALA A 39 -8.46 0.29 -12.55
N LEU A 40 -7.47 1.20 -12.45
CA LEU A 40 -6.30 1.21 -13.33
C LEU A 40 -5.45 -0.06 -13.14
N ALA A 41 -5.25 -0.50 -11.90
CA ALA A 41 -4.50 -1.72 -11.60
C ALA A 41 -5.17 -2.96 -12.24
N LEU A 42 -6.48 -3.14 -12.06
CA LEU A 42 -7.21 -4.24 -12.71
C LEU A 42 -7.20 -4.15 -14.23
N MET A 43 -7.28 -2.93 -14.78
CA MET A 43 -7.18 -2.73 -16.24
C MET A 43 -5.81 -3.18 -16.76
N ILE A 44 -4.73 -2.79 -16.09
CA ILE A 44 -3.36 -3.20 -16.45
C ILE A 44 -3.22 -4.73 -16.35
N VAL A 45 -3.70 -5.35 -15.27
CA VAL A 45 -3.66 -6.81 -15.11
C VAL A 45 -4.49 -7.53 -16.18
N SER A 46 -5.65 -6.98 -16.55
CA SER A 46 -6.48 -7.51 -17.64
C SER A 46 -5.78 -7.40 -19.00
N LEU A 47 -5.13 -6.27 -19.29
CA LEU A 47 -4.34 -6.09 -20.52
C LEU A 47 -3.16 -7.07 -20.56
N ILE A 48 -2.44 -7.24 -19.43
CA ILE A 48 -1.37 -8.23 -19.34
C ILE A 48 -1.92 -9.62 -19.64
N ASN A 49 -3.08 -9.98 -19.09
CA ASN A 49 -3.69 -11.29 -19.37
C ASN A 49 -4.01 -11.47 -20.87
N VAL A 50 -4.55 -10.45 -21.54
CA VAL A 50 -4.90 -10.52 -22.97
C VAL A 50 -3.67 -10.56 -23.88
N PHE A 51 -2.66 -9.73 -23.62
CA PHE A 51 -1.47 -9.65 -24.48
C PHE A 51 -0.46 -10.77 -24.22
N PHE A 52 -0.48 -11.31 -23.01
CA PHE A 52 0.37 -12.41 -22.59
C PHE A 52 -0.51 -13.62 -22.23
N ASP A 53 -1.47 -13.98 -23.09
CA ASP A 53 -2.41 -15.10 -22.90
C ASP A 53 -1.67 -16.46 -22.81
N SER A 54 -0.45 -16.54 -23.36
CA SER A 54 0.50 -17.65 -23.15
C SER A 54 1.36 -17.49 -21.88
N GLY A 55 1.21 -16.39 -21.15
CA GLY A 55 2.15 -15.84 -20.18
C GLY A 55 1.65 -15.84 -18.75
N ILE A 56 0.40 -15.46 -18.45
CA ILE A 56 -0.12 -15.60 -17.07
C ILE A 56 -0.23 -17.10 -16.70
N VAL A 57 -0.72 -17.94 -17.61
CA VAL A 57 -0.76 -19.40 -17.41
C VAL A 57 0.67 -20.00 -17.33
N ALA A 58 1.61 -19.56 -18.17
CA ALA A 58 3.01 -20.00 -18.09
C ALA A 58 3.75 -19.50 -16.84
N CYS A 59 3.34 -18.36 -16.27
CA CYS A 59 3.85 -17.85 -15.00
C CYS A 59 3.26 -18.59 -13.80
N THR A 60 2.11 -19.27 -13.94
CA THR A 60 1.46 -20.05 -12.86
C THR A 60 1.79 -21.53 -12.87
N LEU A 61 2.39 -22.07 -13.96
CA LEU A 61 2.77 -23.47 -14.06
C LEU A 61 4.29 -23.65 -13.85
N PRO A 62 4.73 -24.61 -13.02
CA PRO A 62 6.14 -24.98 -12.95
C PRO A 62 6.60 -25.41 -14.34
N ALA A 63 7.66 -24.81 -14.85
CA ALA A 63 8.28 -25.21 -16.10
C ALA A 63 8.63 -26.70 -16.05
N ALA A 64 7.83 -27.52 -16.72
CA ALA A 64 7.97 -28.97 -16.76
C ALA A 64 9.14 -29.41 -17.66
N HIS A 65 10.34 -28.81 -17.54
CA HIS A 65 11.56 -29.26 -18.22
C HIS A 65 12.82 -28.73 -17.51
N ALA A 66 13.23 -29.36 -16.40
CA ALA A 66 14.63 -29.31 -15.97
C ALA A 66 14.97 -30.56 -15.13
N HIS A 67 15.62 -31.51 -15.79
CA HIS A 67 16.16 -32.73 -15.20
C HIS A 67 17.48 -32.43 -14.45
N VAL A 68 17.62 -33.05 -13.26
CA VAL A 68 18.87 -33.48 -12.58
C VAL A 68 19.78 -32.39 -11.95
N HIS A 69 19.71 -32.23 -10.62
CA HIS A 69 20.73 -32.71 -9.66
C HIS A 69 20.29 -32.43 -8.22
N GLY A 70 20.49 -33.42 -7.34
CA GLY A 70 19.99 -33.43 -5.96
C GLY A 70 20.64 -32.39 -5.05
N ALA A 71 19.81 -31.54 -4.47
CA ALA A 71 19.98 -30.93 -3.17
C ALA A 71 18.59 -30.77 -2.53
N MET A 72 18.38 -31.37 -1.36
CA MET A 72 17.19 -31.12 -0.53
C MET A 72 17.18 -29.65 -0.10
N CYS A 73 16.14 -28.89 -0.48
CA CYS A 73 15.35 -27.96 0.37
C CYS A 73 14.31 -27.16 -0.46
N ASN A 74 13.08 -27.18 0.03
CA ASN A 74 11.91 -26.29 -0.15
C ASN A 74 11.14 -26.16 -1.47
N HIS A 75 9.85 -26.50 -1.37
CA HIS A 75 8.73 -26.03 -2.19
C HIS A 75 8.75 -24.50 -2.38
N SER A 76 9.24 -24.01 -3.52
CA SER A 76 8.94 -22.66 -4.03
C SER A 76 9.29 -22.61 -5.53
N HIS A 77 8.39 -23.08 -6.38
CA HIS A 77 8.36 -22.56 -7.76
C HIS A 77 7.63 -21.20 -7.66
N SER A 78 8.36 -20.09 -7.51
CA SER A 78 7.73 -18.76 -7.46
C SER A 78 7.07 -18.49 -8.81
N SER A 79 5.74 -18.36 -8.81
CA SER A 79 5.01 -17.96 -10.00
C SER A 79 5.43 -16.55 -10.42
N GLY A 80 5.29 -16.17 -11.69
CA GLY A 80 5.58 -14.78 -12.12
C GLY A 80 4.76 -13.74 -11.34
N MET A 81 3.59 -14.13 -10.86
CA MET A 81 2.72 -13.30 -10.01
C MET A 81 3.27 -13.13 -8.60
N ASP A 82 3.96 -14.14 -8.05
CA ASP A 82 4.65 -14.04 -6.77
C ASP A 82 5.80 -13.03 -6.83
N VAL A 83 6.61 -13.08 -7.89
CA VAL A 83 7.68 -12.10 -8.14
C VAL A 83 7.13 -10.68 -8.26
N LEU A 84 6.03 -10.51 -9.01
CA LEU A 84 5.36 -9.22 -9.15
C LEU A 84 4.77 -8.75 -7.82
N PHE A 85 4.16 -9.64 -7.03
CA PHE A 85 3.67 -9.34 -5.70
C PHE A 85 4.80 -8.78 -4.81
N HIS A 86 5.91 -9.50 -4.65
CA HIS A 86 7.02 -9.02 -3.80
C HIS A 86 7.59 -7.70 -4.30
N SER A 87 7.78 -7.57 -5.63
CA SER A 87 8.31 -6.33 -6.23
C SER A 87 7.43 -5.11 -5.90
N PHE A 88 6.11 -5.25 -6.04
CA PHE A 88 5.18 -4.17 -5.75
C PHE A 88 4.98 -3.96 -4.24
N HIS A 89 4.96 -5.02 -3.43
CA HIS A 89 4.85 -4.93 -1.98
C HIS A 89 6.04 -4.18 -1.36
N PHE A 90 7.27 -4.46 -1.80
CA PHE A 90 8.46 -3.74 -1.32
C PHE A 90 8.42 -2.27 -1.71
N MET A 91 8.00 -1.96 -2.94
CA MET A 91 7.81 -0.58 -3.38
C MET A 91 6.70 0.11 -2.59
N HIS A 92 5.61 -0.59 -2.28
CA HIS A 92 4.53 -0.06 -1.45
C HIS A 92 5.04 0.33 -0.06
N ILE A 93 5.84 -0.52 0.60
CA ILE A 93 6.47 -0.21 1.90
C ILE A 93 7.31 1.07 1.83
N LEU A 94 8.08 1.27 0.75
CA LEU A 94 8.88 2.47 0.55
C LEU A 94 7.99 3.73 0.49
N PHE A 95 6.94 3.72 -0.34
CA PHE A 95 6.04 4.87 -0.48
C PHE A 95 5.20 5.12 0.79
N ALA A 96 4.68 4.06 1.42
CA ALA A 96 3.91 4.16 2.67
C ALA A 96 4.75 4.75 3.81
N THR A 97 6.02 4.33 3.91
CA THR A 97 6.95 4.85 4.91
C THR A 97 7.24 6.33 4.67
N ALA A 98 7.54 6.71 3.42
CA ALA A 98 7.81 8.09 3.07
C ALA A 98 6.58 8.99 3.31
N GLY A 99 5.39 8.55 2.88
CA GLY A 99 4.12 9.25 3.08
C GLY A 99 3.78 9.45 4.56
N THR A 100 3.86 8.38 5.35
CA THR A 100 3.62 8.42 6.80
C THR A 100 4.56 9.41 7.50
N MET A 101 5.83 9.45 7.11
CA MET A 101 6.80 10.39 7.69
C MET A 101 6.51 11.84 7.31
N VAL A 102 6.24 12.11 6.03
CA VAL A 102 5.87 13.46 5.56
C VAL A 102 4.65 13.97 6.31
N THR A 103 3.62 13.14 6.47
CA THR A 103 2.44 13.50 7.27
C THR A 103 2.81 13.72 8.74
N PHE A 104 3.62 12.86 9.35
CA PHE A 104 4.03 13.03 10.75
C PHE A 104 4.77 14.37 10.95
N TYR A 105 5.73 14.69 10.08
CA TYR A 105 6.54 15.90 10.19
C TYR A 105 5.78 17.21 9.91
N ARG A 106 4.62 17.11 9.25
CA ARG A 106 3.68 18.24 9.14
C ARG A 106 3.09 18.66 10.49
N TYR A 107 3.01 17.74 11.46
CA TYR A 107 2.39 17.98 12.77
C TYR A 107 3.35 17.88 13.96
N SER A 108 4.51 17.21 13.83
CA SER A 108 5.52 17.12 14.89
C SER A 108 6.95 17.08 14.37
N LYS A 109 7.89 17.73 15.06
CA LYS A 109 9.32 17.76 14.65
C LYS A 109 10.18 16.68 15.31
N ARG A 110 9.58 15.69 15.99
CA ARG A 110 10.32 14.68 16.75
C ARG A 110 10.88 13.59 15.86
N PHE A 111 12.16 13.72 15.52
CA PHE A 111 12.86 12.83 14.59
C PHE A 111 12.68 11.32 14.89
N PHE A 112 13.02 10.89 16.11
CA PHE A 112 12.94 9.47 16.48
C PHE A 112 11.51 8.92 16.47
N MET A 113 10.51 9.74 16.79
CA MET A 113 9.11 9.32 16.74
C MET A 113 8.62 9.20 15.30
N GLY A 114 9.04 10.12 14.42
CA GLY A 114 8.75 10.01 12.99
C GLY A 114 9.30 8.74 12.37
N LEU A 115 10.55 8.36 12.71
CA LEU A 115 11.14 7.10 12.27
C LEU A 115 10.35 5.88 12.77
N LEU A 116 10.02 5.85 14.07
CA LEU A 116 9.29 4.73 14.67
C LEU A 116 7.90 4.55 14.05
N ILE A 117 7.14 5.64 13.93
CA ILE A 117 5.79 5.61 13.36
C ILE A 117 5.83 5.27 11.87
N GLY A 118 6.75 5.89 11.12
CA GLY A 118 6.97 5.57 9.71
C GLY A 118 7.24 4.09 9.48
N SER A 119 8.10 3.47 10.31
CA SER A 119 8.39 2.05 10.19
C SER A 119 7.24 1.15 10.64
N VAL A 120 6.74 1.32 11.86
CA VAL A 120 5.76 0.41 12.45
C VAL A 120 4.42 0.48 11.73
N SER A 121 3.96 1.69 11.37
CA SER A 121 2.69 1.87 10.65
C SER A 121 2.75 1.17 9.29
N SER A 122 3.78 1.44 8.49
CA SER A 122 3.92 0.87 7.15
C SER A 122 4.00 -0.66 7.19
N MET A 123 4.79 -1.24 8.10
CA MET A 123 4.87 -2.70 8.19
C MET A 123 3.52 -3.36 8.51
N ILE A 124 2.74 -2.77 9.42
CA ILE A 124 1.42 -3.30 9.79
C ILE A 124 0.41 -3.14 8.66
N PHE A 125 0.27 -1.92 8.13
CA PHE A 125 -0.80 -1.61 7.18
C PHE A 125 -0.51 -2.11 5.77
N CYS A 126 0.75 -2.15 5.31
CA CYS A 126 1.07 -2.80 4.03
C CYS A 126 0.82 -4.31 4.08
N THR A 127 1.09 -4.96 5.22
CA THR A 127 0.74 -6.38 5.42
C THR A 127 -0.79 -6.57 5.40
N LEU A 128 -1.51 -5.66 6.05
CA LEU A 128 -2.97 -5.72 6.10
C LEU A 128 -3.59 -5.53 4.70
N SER A 129 -3.13 -4.54 3.94
CA SER A 129 -3.66 -4.19 2.62
C SER A 129 -3.30 -5.21 1.54
N ASP A 130 -2.05 -5.68 1.51
CA ASP A 130 -1.52 -6.41 0.35
C ASP A 130 -1.62 -7.93 0.52
N ILE A 131 -1.76 -8.42 1.75
CA ILE A 131 -1.73 -9.85 2.09
C ILE A 131 -3.04 -10.28 2.75
N LEU A 132 -3.33 -9.72 3.93
CA LEU A 132 -4.43 -10.23 4.76
C LEU A 132 -5.81 -9.96 4.16
N LEU A 133 -6.09 -8.73 3.73
CA LEU A 133 -7.38 -8.38 3.15
C LEU A 133 -7.60 -9.04 1.77
N PRO A 134 -6.59 -9.17 0.89
CA PRO A 134 -6.71 -9.95 -0.33
C PRO A 134 -6.95 -11.45 -0.08
N TYR A 135 -6.27 -12.03 0.92
CA TYR A 135 -6.52 -13.40 1.37
C TYR A 135 -7.98 -13.60 1.83
N VAL A 136 -8.49 -12.67 2.65
CA VAL A 136 -9.89 -12.68 3.11
C VAL A 136 -10.83 -12.49 1.93
N ALA A 137 -10.51 -11.61 0.98
CA ALA A 137 -11.32 -11.37 -0.21
C ALA A 137 -11.50 -12.63 -1.05
N GLY A 138 -10.43 -13.37 -1.37
CA GLY A 138 -10.57 -14.62 -2.11
C GLY A 138 -11.32 -15.70 -1.32
N SER A 139 -11.12 -15.76 0.01
CA SER A 139 -11.91 -16.63 0.89
C SER A 139 -13.40 -16.29 0.86
N MET A 140 -13.76 -15.00 0.85
CA MET A 140 -15.15 -14.52 0.70
C MET A 140 -15.76 -14.85 -0.66
N LEU A 141 -14.92 -14.98 -1.70
CA LEU A 141 -15.33 -15.45 -3.02
C LEU A 141 -15.41 -16.98 -3.12
N GLY A 142 -15.20 -17.70 -2.01
CA GLY A 142 -15.29 -19.16 -1.94
C GLY A 142 -14.06 -19.89 -2.47
N VAL A 143 -12.93 -19.20 -2.61
CA VAL A 143 -11.69 -19.75 -3.15
C VAL A 143 -10.70 -20.05 -2.03
N GLN A 144 -10.07 -21.22 -2.10
CA GLN A 144 -9.05 -21.62 -1.14
C GLN A 144 -7.73 -20.95 -1.53
N MET A 145 -7.32 -19.97 -0.73
CA MET A 145 -6.06 -19.27 -0.89
C MET A 145 -4.98 -19.83 0.03
N GLU A 146 -3.73 -19.71 -0.39
CA GLU A 146 -2.56 -19.94 0.47
C GLU A 146 -2.17 -18.62 1.17
N LEU A 147 -1.93 -18.69 2.48
CA LEU A 147 -1.51 -17.52 3.25
C LEU A 147 0.02 -17.43 3.23
N HIS A 148 0.56 -16.42 2.57
CA HIS A 148 1.98 -16.13 2.54
C HIS A 148 2.28 -14.82 3.28
N ILE A 149 2.98 -14.91 4.42
CA ILE A 149 3.36 -13.74 5.21
C ILE A 149 4.76 -13.31 4.81
N CYS A 150 4.82 -12.30 3.93
CA CYS A 150 6.06 -11.78 3.35
C CYS A 150 7.10 -11.37 4.41
N PHE A 151 6.68 -10.80 5.55
CA PHE A 151 7.60 -10.39 6.62
C PHE A 151 8.40 -11.55 7.24
N ALA A 152 7.85 -12.76 7.26
CA ALA A 152 8.51 -13.92 7.85
C ALA A 152 9.58 -14.52 6.92
N THR A 153 9.42 -14.35 5.60
CA THR A 153 10.26 -15.01 4.58
C THR A 153 11.21 -14.04 3.87
N GLU A 154 10.79 -12.80 3.64
CA GLU A 154 11.46 -11.82 2.78
C GLU A 154 12.02 -10.62 3.54
N LEU A 155 12.24 -10.75 4.87
CA LEU A 155 12.66 -9.63 5.70
C LEU A 155 13.93 -8.93 5.18
N ALA A 156 14.88 -9.70 4.64
CA ALA A 156 16.11 -9.17 4.05
C ALA A 156 15.85 -8.23 2.86
N ASN A 157 14.78 -8.46 2.09
CA ASN A 157 14.37 -7.61 0.98
C ASN A 157 13.49 -6.45 1.44
N ILE A 158 12.69 -6.62 2.49
CA ILE A 158 11.85 -5.56 3.06
C ILE A 158 12.70 -4.43 3.66
N VAL A 159 13.76 -4.77 4.40
CA VAL A 159 14.58 -3.80 5.14
C VAL A 159 15.20 -2.72 4.25
N PRO A 160 15.83 -3.02 3.09
CA PRO A 160 16.33 -2.00 2.18
C PRO A 160 15.28 -0.99 1.73
N PHE A 161 14.10 -1.45 1.34
CA PHE A 161 13.02 -0.56 0.88
C PHE A 161 12.44 0.27 2.00
N LEU A 162 12.32 -0.30 3.20
CA LEU A 162 11.95 0.42 4.40
C LEU A 162 12.95 1.54 4.72
N VAL A 163 14.25 1.24 4.70
CA VAL A 163 15.32 2.21 4.96
C VAL A 163 15.32 3.34 3.93
N VAL A 164 15.19 3.01 2.63
CA VAL A 164 15.07 4.02 1.57
C VAL A 164 13.81 4.86 1.75
N GLY A 165 12.68 4.25 2.12
CA GLY A 165 11.45 4.95 2.45
C GLY A 165 11.63 5.93 3.62
N LEU A 166 12.35 5.53 4.67
CA LEU A 166 12.68 6.40 5.80
C LEU A 166 13.54 7.60 5.36
N ILE A 167 14.61 7.34 4.59
CA ILE A 167 15.50 8.39 4.08
C ILE A 167 14.70 9.37 3.20
N ASN A 168 13.90 8.85 2.27
CA ASN A 168 13.05 9.67 1.40
C ASN A 168 12.06 10.51 2.22
N GLY A 169 11.40 9.91 3.20
CA GLY A 169 10.49 10.62 4.11
C GLY A 169 11.16 11.78 4.84
N VAL A 170 12.38 11.57 5.35
CA VAL A 170 13.17 12.66 5.98
C VAL A 170 13.52 13.75 4.97
N VAL A 171 14.05 13.39 3.81
CA VAL A 171 14.46 14.34 2.77
C VAL A 171 13.29 15.18 2.29
N MET A 172 12.15 14.55 2.02
CA MET A 172 10.93 15.22 1.59
C MET A 172 10.40 16.16 2.67
N SER A 173 10.51 15.78 3.95
CA SER A 173 10.04 16.61 5.07
C SER A 173 10.84 17.90 5.29
N TYR A 174 12.02 18.05 4.67
CA TYR A 174 12.80 19.29 4.72
C TYR A 174 12.35 20.35 3.70
N SER A 175 11.59 19.97 2.67
CA SER A 175 11.13 20.90 1.65
C SER A 175 9.65 21.26 1.85
N GLU A 176 9.37 22.56 1.93
CA GLU A 176 8.00 23.07 2.09
C GLU A 176 7.07 22.66 0.95
N GLU A 177 7.62 22.42 -0.25
CA GLU A 177 6.88 21.94 -1.42
C GLU A 177 6.27 20.54 -1.18
N TYR A 178 7.00 19.66 -0.51
CA TYR A 178 6.56 18.29 -0.22
C TYR A 178 5.60 18.19 0.95
N LEU A 179 5.54 19.22 1.80
CA LEU A 179 4.54 19.34 2.86
C LEU A 179 3.19 19.88 2.34
N SER A 180 3.10 20.22 1.06
CA SER A 180 1.86 20.67 0.42
C SER A 180 0.83 19.54 0.30
N GLU A 181 -0.46 19.92 0.29
CA GLU A 181 -1.58 18.99 0.09
C GLU A 181 -1.53 18.31 -1.27
N GLN A 182 -1.04 19.01 -2.30
CA GLN A 182 -0.92 18.46 -3.65
C GLN A 182 0.11 17.33 -3.71
N ASN A 183 1.26 17.47 -3.02
CA ASN A 183 2.23 16.39 -2.95
C ASN A 183 1.72 15.22 -2.11
N SER A 184 1.01 15.48 -1.00
CA SER A 184 0.36 14.44 -0.21
C SER A 184 -0.62 13.62 -1.05
N LEU A 185 -1.47 14.28 -1.85
CA LEU A 185 -2.37 13.60 -2.80
C LEU A 185 -1.64 12.75 -3.83
N THR A 186 -0.55 13.28 -4.38
CA THR A 186 0.24 12.59 -5.41
C THR A 186 0.92 11.35 -4.84
N LEU A 187 1.53 11.45 -3.66
CA LEU A 187 2.14 10.31 -2.96
C LEU A 187 1.09 9.28 -2.59
N HIS A 188 -0.06 9.73 -2.09
CA HIS A 188 -1.15 8.84 -1.73
C HIS A 188 -1.67 8.08 -2.97
N PHE A 189 -1.86 8.75 -4.11
CA PHE A 189 -2.25 8.10 -5.37
C PHE A 189 -1.24 7.02 -5.79
N TRP A 190 0.06 7.33 -5.81
CA TRP A 190 1.08 6.35 -6.20
C TRP A 190 1.16 5.19 -5.21
N HIS A 191 1.14 5.44 -3.91
CA HIS A 191 1.22 4.37 -2.92
C HIS A 191 -0.01 3.44 -2.99
N THR A 192 -1.23 3.98 -3.13
CA THR A 192 -2.46 3.19 -3.26
C THR A 192 -2.50 2.40 -4.57
N PHE A 193 -2.00 2.98 -5.67
CA PHE A 193 -1.86 2.25 -6.94
C PHE A 193 -0.89 1.07 -6.82
N ILE A 194 0.27 1.27 -6.21
CA ILE A 194 1.26 0.22 -6.01
C ILE A 194 0.71 -0.86 -5.07
N SER A 195 0.00 -0.48 -3.99
CA SER A 195 -0.70 -1.41 -3.10
C SER A 195 -1.79 -2.21 -3.83
N ALA A 196 -2.57 -1.57 -4.70
CA ALA A 196 -3.59 -2.26 -5.49
C ALA A 196 -2.98 -3.30 -6.42
N MET A 197 -1.89 -2.97 -7.10
CA MET A 197 -1.14 -3.93 -7.92
C MET A 197 -0.60 -5.08 -7.06
N ALA A 198 0.03 -4.80 -5.91
CA ALA A 198 0.51 -5.83 -4.98
C ALA A 198 -0.62 -6.76 -4.52
N SER A 199 -1.74 -6.19 -4.09
CA SER A 199 -2.92 -6.92 -3.62
C SER A 199 -3.51 -7.85 -4.70
N ILE A 200 -3.61 -7.36 -5.93
CA ILE A 200 -4.12 -8.15 -7.06
C ILE A 200 -3.14 -9.27 -7.43
N PHE A 201 -1.84 -8.99 -7.46
CA PHE A 201 -0.82 -10.01 -7.72
C PHE A 201 -0.77 -11.07 -6.63
N TYR A 202 -0.91 -10.67 -5.37
CA TYR A 202 -1.05 -11.60 -4.25
C TYR A 202 -2.25 -12.51 -4.46
N ALA A 203 -3.43 -11.92 -4.70
CA ALA A 203 -4.67 -12.66 -4.88
C ALA A 203 -4.58 -13.69 -6.02
N ILE A 204 -4.09 -13.27 -7.18
CA ILE A 204 -3.95 -14.15 -8.35
C ILE A 204 -2.88 -15.22 -8.12
N GLY A 205 -1.71 -14.84 -7.58
CA GLY A 205 -0.58 -15.73 -7.37
C GLY A 205 -0.80 -16.79 -6.28
N HIS A 206 -1.68 -16.53 -5.31
CA HIS A 206 -1.88 -17.37 -4.13
C HIS A 206 -3.28 -18.02 -4.04
N GLY A 207 -4.08 -17.98 -5.12
CA GLY A 207 -5.29 -18.81 -5.17
C GLY A 207 -6.42 -18.34 -6.09
N LEU A 208 -6.39 -17.12 -6.62
CA LEU A 208 -7.48 -16.55 -7.45
C LEU A 208 -7.08 -16.34 -8.93
N PRO A 209 -6.68 -17.39 -9.68
CA PRO A 209 -6.30 -17.23 -11.09
C PRO A 209 -7.46 -16.81 -11.99
N ASN A 210 -8.68 -17.27 -11.70
CA ASN A 210 -9.89 -16.93 -12.45
C ASN A 210 -10.62 -15.72 -11.84
N TYR A 211 -9.88 -14.67 -11.50
CA TYR A 211 -10.45 -13.47 -10.89
C TYR A 211 -11.54 -12.81 -11.75
N TYR A 212 -11.51 -13.01 -13.08
CA TYR A 212 -12.46 -12.42 -14.03
C TYR A 212 -13.91 -12.89 -13.79
N ASP A 213 -14.12 -14.15 -13.37
CA ASP A 213 -15.46 -14.68 -13.06
C ASP A 213 -16.13 -13.90 -11.91
N HIS A 214 -15.32 -13.27 -11.07
CA HIS A 214 -15.76 -12.53 -9.89
C HIS A 214 -15.40 -11.04 -9.98
N LEU A 215 -15.13 -10.52 -11.19
CA LEU A 215 -14.47 -9.21 -11.40
C LEU A 215 -15.14 -8.07 -10.63
N GLY A 216 -16.47 -7.98 -10.67
CA GLY A 216 -17.22 -6.91 -9.99
C GLY A 216 -17.08 -6.94 -8.47
N MET A 217 -17.23 -8.12 -7.86
CA MET A 217 -17.08 -8.29 -6.42
C MET A 217 -15.62 -8.16 -5.99
N PHE A 218 -14.70 -8.73 -6.77
CA PHE A 218 -13.27 -8.62 -6.52
C PHE A 218 -12.80 -7.16 -6.56
N PHE A 219 -13.26 -6.37 -7.53
CA PHE A 219 -13.01 -4.92 -7.58
C PHE A 219 -13.44 -4.22 -6.29
N MET A 220 -14.69 -4.44 -5.85
CA MET A 220 -15.21 -3.81 -4.62
C MET A 220 -14.40 -4.22 -3.38
N LEU A 221 -14.00 -5.49 -3.29
CA LEU A 221 -13.18 -6.00 -2.20
C LEU A 221 -11.76 -5.39 -2.23
N MET A 222 -11.14 -5.23 -3.40
CA MET A 222 -9.83 -4.58 -3.53
C MET A 222 -9.88 -3.08 -3.20
N VAL A 223 -10.96 -2.39 -3.56
CA VAL A 223 -11.18 -0.99 -3.15
C VAL A 223 -11.17 -0.88 -1.62
N VAL A 224 -11.88 -1.76 -0.91
CA VAL A 224 -11.88 -1.77 0.57
C VAL A 224 -10.51 -2.20 1.12
N ALA A 225 -9.93 -3.25 0.54
CA ALA A 225 -8.66 -3.83 0.98
C ALA A 225 -7.49 -2.86 0.91
N VAL A 226 -7.47 -1.98 -0.09
CA VAL A 226 -6.42 -0.98 -0.24
C VAL A 226 -6.77 0.28 0.56
N ILE A 227 -7.93 0.88 0.32
CA ILE A 227 -8.21 2.25 0.79
C ILE A 227 -8.25 2.33 2.31
N VAL A 228 -8.92 1.38 2.97
CA VAL A 228 -9.10 1.44 4.42
C VAL A 228 -7.75 1.39 5.17
N PRO A 229 -6.91 0.35 5.01
CA PRO A 229 -5.62 0.31 5.71
C PRO A 229 -4.65 1.40 5.26
N CYS A 230 -4.57 1.71 3.97
CA CYS A 230 -3.66 2.72 3.43
C CYS A 230 -3.96 4.12 3.97
N THR A 231 -5.22 4.57 3.95
CA THR A 231 -5.60 5.87 4.52
C THR A 231 -5.39 5.93 6.04
N LEU A 232 -5.61 4.82 6.75
CA LEU A 232 -5.33 4.75 8.19
C LEU A 232 -3.83 4.90 8.48
N SER A 233 -2.97 4.28 7.68
CA SER A 233 -1.51 4.38 7.83
C SER A 233 -0.98 5.77 7.50
N ASP A 234 -1.37 6.35 6.36
CA ASP A 234 -0.77 7.57 5.84
C ASP A 234 -1.22 8.84 6.56
N VAL A 235 -2.43 8.83 7.13
CA VAL A 235 -3.09 10.02 7.66
C VAL A 235 -3.36 9.86 9.15
N VAL A 236 -4.15 8.84 9.52
CA VAL A 236 -4.69 8.77 10.89
C VAL A 236 -3.60 8.46 11.91
N ALA A 237 -2.80 7.43 11.66
CA ALA A 237 -1.70 7.06 12.55
C ALA A 237 -0.72 8.22 12.80
N PRO A 238 -0.07 8.82 11.78
CA PRO A 238 0.92 9.87 12.00
C PRO A 238 0.34 11.11 12.68
N ILE A 239 -0.87 11.56 12.32
CA ILE A 239 -1.51 12.72 12.94
C ILE A 239 -1.83 12.44 14.42
N LEU A 240 -2.37 11.26 14.73
CA LEU A 240 -2.71 10.86 16.08
C LEU A 240 -1.46 10.84 16.98
N PHE A 241 -0.40 10.17 16.52
CA PHE A 241 0.85 10.08 17.27
C PHE A 241 1.56 11.42 17.41
N ALA A 242 1.60 12.26 16.36
CA ALA A 242 2.17 13.60 16.43
C ALA A 242 1.47 14.48 17.48
N ARG A 243 0.12 14.45 17.51
CA ARG A 243 -0.68 15.20 18.50
C ARG A 243 -0.48 14.68 19.93
N MET A 244 -0.23 13.39 20.12
CA MET A 244 0.07 12.83 21.44
C MET A 244 1.47 13.21 21.91
N THR A 245 2.44 13.25 21.01
CA THR A 245 3.82 13.60 21.36
C THR A 245 3.99 15.06 21.74
N ASP A 246 3.33 15.99 21.03
CA ASP A 246 3.54 17.44 21.23
C ASP A 246 2.61 18.10 22.25
N LYS A 247 1.73 17.33 22.90
CA LYS A 247 0.90 17.77 24.05
C LYS A 247 1.68 17.93 25.37
N LYS A 248 2.94 18.37 25.32
CA LYS A 248 3.74 18.70 26.52
C LYS A 248 3.85 20.20 26.71
#